data_AF-A0A2X2YGW9-F1
#
_entry.id   AF-A0A2X2YGW9-F1
#
_cell.length_a   1.000
_cell.length_b   1.000
_cell.length_c   1.000
_cell.angle_alpha   90.00
_cell.angle_beta   90.00
_cell.angle_gamma   90.00
#
_symmetry.space_group_name_H-M   'P 1'
#
loop_
_entity.id
_entity.type
_entity.pdbx_description
1 polymer ?
#
loop_
_entity_poly.entity_id
_entity_poly.type
_entity_poly.pdbx_seq_one_letter_code
_entity_poly.pdbx_strand_id
1 'polypeptide(L)'
;MPQSLATPQVNQFKTHSEQIALLRERGMLIESDSKACRLLDQVNYYRLSGYWYSWRKLLKTGERADSFIAGTTLADVVAVYMFDCKLREAVFTCLAPIELSVRSMLGHELGRIDPFSHLHPDSLGSLARASDCEGSSSGHQKWLERYEKELRASREDFVDHHKKKYGGKLPIWAAVEVMDWGSLTHLYKLAPIGVRDTIAARVDLNATQLGSWLKALNILRNYSSHHARMFNRVYAIKPWLPRKARTGHDCGHGKPDFWSANFDPISSGSP
;
A
#
# COMPACT_ATOMS: atom_id res chain seq x y z
N MET A 1 -10.87 -44.55 21.29
CA MET A 1 -11.18 -44.39 19.85
C MET A 1 -10.53 -43.09 19.38
N PRO A 2 -9.39 -43.13 18.68
CA PRO A 2 -8.80 -41.90 18.16
C PRO A 2 -9.62 -41.39 16.97
N GLN A 3 -10.03 -40.13 17.04
CA GLN A 3 -10.71 -39.43 15.95
C GLN A 3 -9.78 -39.36 14.74
N SER A 4 -10.24 -39.91 13.61
CA SER A 4 -9.58 -39.76 12.31
C SER A 4 -9.56 -38.28 11.94
N LEU A 5 -8.37 -37.67 12.01
CA LEU A 5 -8.13 -36.37 11.41
C LEU A 5 -8.20 -36.55 9.90
N ALA A 6 -9.31 -36.10 9.29
CA ALA A 6 -9.46 -36.09 7.84
C ALA A 6 -8.30 -35.30 7.22
N THR A 7 -7.47 -35.99 6.44
CA THR A 7 -6.38 -35.37 5.70
C THR A 7 -6.97 -34.30 4.77
N PRO A 8 -6.49 -33.04 4.81
CA PRO A 8 -7.02 -32.00 3.93
C PRO A 8 -6.78 -32.43 2.48
N GLN A 9 -7.86 -32.75 1.77
CA GLN A 9 -7.80 -33.18 0.38
C GLN A 9 -7.49 -31.96 -0.49
N VAL A 10 -6.38 -32.01 -1.22
CA VAL A 10 -6.03 -30.95 -2.18
C VAL A 10 -7.11 -30.92 -3.28
N ASN A 11 -7.68 -29.75 -3.54
CA ASN A 11 -8.68 -29.58 -4.60
C ASN A 11 -8.07 -30.03 -5.94
N GLN A 12 -8.71 -31.00 -6.59
CA GLN A 12 -8.31 -31.48 -7.90
C GLN A 12 -8.47 -30.38 -8.96
N PHE A 13 -7.60 -30.41 -9.98
CA PHE A 13 -7.71 -29.50 -11.12
C PHE A 13 -9.07 -29.63 -11.80
N LYS A 14 -9.62 -28.49 -12.25
CA LYS A 14 -10.85 -28.39 -13.01
C LYS A 14 -10.63 -27.45 -14.18
N THR A 15 -11.05 -27.87 -15.37
CA THR A 15 -11.17 -27.04 -16.57
C THR A 15 -12.17 -25.90 -16.35
N HIS A 16 -12.12 -24.85 -17.17
CA HIS A 16 -13.07 -23.73 -17.04
C HIS A 16 -14.53 -24.17 -17.19
N SER A 17 -14.82 -25.10 -18.10
CA SER A 17 -16.17 -25.68 -18.25
C SER A 17 -16.63 -26.41 -16.97
N GLU A 18 -15.75 -27.19 -16.34
CA GLU A 18 -16.07 -27.86 -15.07
C GLU A 18 -16.23 -26.88 -13.91
N GLN A 19 -15.45 -25.79 -13.89
CA GLN A 19 -15.62 -24.72 -12.91
C GLN A 19 -16.97 -24.00 -13.09
N ILE A 20 -17.40 -23.74 -14.31
CA ILE A 20 -18.70 -23.13 -14.63
C ILE A 20 -19.84 -24.07 -14.21
N ALA A 21 -19.73 -25.37 -14.52
CA ALA A 21 -20.70 -26.36 -14.10
C ALA A 21 -20.84 -26.41 -12.56
N LEU A 22 -19.72 -26.37 -11.84
CA LEU A 22 -19.70 -26.31 -10.37
C LEU A 22 -20.37 -25.03 -9.82
N LEU A 23 -20.16 -23.88 -10.45
CA LEU A 23 -20.81 -22.63 -10.04
C LEU A 23 -22.33 -22.70 -10.23
N ARG A 24 -22.80 -23.28 -11.34
CA ARG A 24 -24.23 -23.51 -11.59
C ARG A 24 -24.83 -24.49 -10.59
N GLU A 25 -24.16 -25.60 -10.32
CA GLU A 25 -24.57 -26.60 -9.32
C GLU A 25 -24.76 -25.95 -7.93
N ARG A 26 -23.88 -25.02 -7.57
CA ARG A 26 -23.96 -24.27 -6.32
C ARG A 26 -25.02 -23.16 -6.31
N GLY A 27 -25.72 -22.94 -7.42
CA GLY A 27 -26.83 -22.00 -7.53
C GLY A 27 -26.47 -20.61 -8.07
N MET A 28 -25.29 -20.43 -8.69
CA MET A 28 -24.95 -19.18 -9.38
C MET A 28 -25.59 -19.15 -10.77
N LEU A 29 -26.29 -18.05 -11.07
CA LEU A 29 -26.86 -17.80 -12.39
C LEU A 29 -25.76 -17.31 -13.35
N ILE A 30 -25.56 -18.06 -14.43
CA ILE A 30 -24.60 -17.72 -15.49
C ILE A 30 -25.39 -17.62 -16.79
N GLU A 31 -25.37 -16.44 -17.43
CA GLU A 31 -26.13 -16.22 -18.67
C GLU A 31 -25.49 -16.88 -19.88
N SER A 32 -24.15 -16.85 -19.96
CA SER A 32 -23.41 -17.30 -21.13
C SER A 32 -22.11 -17.99 -20.73
N ASP A 33 -22.01 -19.27 -21.05
CA ASP A 33 -20.82 -20.09 -20.78
C ASP A 33 -19.62 -19.57 -21.56
N SER A 34 -19.81 -19.07 -22.78
CA SER A 34 -18.71 -18.51 -23.57
C SER A 34 -18.13 -17.23 -22.95
N LYS A 35 -18.97 -16.36 -22.37
CA LYS A 35 -18.50 -15.19 -21.60
C LYS A 35 -17.81 -15.62 -20.30
N ALA A 36 -18.35 -16.61 -19.60
CA ALA A 36 -17.78 -17.12 -18.36
C ALA A 36 -16.41 -17.80 -18.58
N CYS A 37 -16.24 -18.58 -19.65
CA CYS A 37 -14.95 -19.17 -20.01
C CYS A 37 -13.91 -18.09 -20.28
N ARG A 38 -14.22 -17.09 -21.13
CA ARG A 38 -13.30 -15.97 -21.40
C ARG A 38 -12.91 -15.20 -20.14
N LEU A 39 -13.85 -15.04 -19.21
CA LEU A 39 -13.56 -14.42 -17.92
C LEU A 39 -12.56 -15.27 -17.11
N LEU A 40 -12.77 -16.59 -17.02
CA LEU A 40 -11.90 -17.48 -16.26
C LEU A 40 -10.52 -17.66 -16.91
N ASP A 41 -10.42 -17.50 -18.23
CA ASP A 41 -9.15 -17.41 -18.95
C ASP A 41 -8.32 -16.18 -18.52
N GLN A 42 -8.99 -15.06 -18.23
CA GLN A 42 -8.35 -13.78 -17.86
C GLN A 42 -8.15 -13.62 -16.35
N VAL A 43 -9.11 -14.12 -15.56
CA VAL A 43 -9.17 -13.93 -14.12
C VAL A 43 -9.35 -15.29 -13.46
N ASN A 44 -8.31 -15.73 -12.77
CA ASN A 44 -8.28 -17.00 -12.06
C ASN A 44 -9.50 -17.18 -11.12
N TYR A 45 -10.13 -18.37 -11.17
CA TYR A 45 -11.27 -18.75 -10.33
C TYR A 45 -11.09 -18.41 -8.85
N TYR A 46 -9.92 -18.71 -8.27
CA TYR A 46 -9.62 -18.46 -6.86
C TYR A 46 -9.67 -16.96 -6.54
N ARG A 47 -9.21 -16.12 -7.47
CA ARG A 47 -9.28 -14.66 -7.32
C ARG A 47 -10.72 -14.18 -7.30
N LEU A 48 -11.54 -14.61 -8.27
CA LEU A 48 -12.96 -14.27 -8.31
C LEU A 48 -13.71 -14.82 -7.08
N SER A 49 -13.26 -15.92 -6.51
CA SER A 49 -13.86 -16.51 -5.32
C SER A 49 -13.83 -15.65 -4.08
N GLY A 50 -12.84 -14.75 -4.00
CA GLY A 50 -12.81 -13.72 -2.97
C GLY A 50 -13.96 -12.72 -3.07
N TYR A 51 -14.59 -12.54 -4.23
CA TYR A 51 -15.64 -11.53 -4.45
C TYR A 51 -17.04 -12.09 -4.24
N TRP A 52 -17.29 -13.37 -4.55
CA TRP A 52 -18.58 -14.02 -4.27
C TRP A 52 -18.69 -14.68 -2.89
N TYR A 53 -17.61 -14.71 -2.10
CA TYR A 53 -17.63 -15.36 -0.77
C TYR A 53 -18.76 -14.83 0.14
N SER A 54 -19.06 -13.54 0.07
CA SER A 54 -20.11 -12.91 0.88
C SER A 54 -21.54 -13.28 0.45
N TRP A 55 -21.70 -13.77 -0.79
CA TRP A 55 -22.99 -14.23 -1.34
C TRP A 55 -23.24 -15.73 -1.16
N ARG A 56 -22.33 -16.44 -0.50
CA ARG A 56 -22.60 -17.79 0.00
C ARG A 56 -23.63 -17.74 1.12
N LYS A 57 -24.56 -18.70 1.15
CA LYS A 57 -25.57 -18.79 2.21
C LYS A 57 -24.88 -18.91 3.57
N LEU A 58 -25.37 -18.15 4.54
CA LEU A 58 -24.92 -18.27 5.93
C LEU A 58 -25.70 -19.41 6.58
N LEU A 59 -24.99 -20.40 7.12
CA LEU A 59 -25.57 -21.49 7.89
C LEU A 59 -25.92 -20.98 9.29
N LYS A 60 -26.85 -21.69 9.97
CA LYS A 60 -27.22 -21.37 11.37
C LYS A 60 -26.03 -21.45 12.34
N THR A 61 -24.99 -22.19 11.97
CA THR A 61 -23.73 -22.32 12.71
C THR A 61 -22.82 -21.09 12.59
N GLY A 62 -23.14 -20.12 11.71
CA GLY A 62 -22.31 -18.95 11.42
C GLY A 62 -21.31 -19.17 10.28
N GLU A 63 -21.18 -20.41 9.78
CA GLU A 63 -20.30 -20.74 8.65
C GLU A 63 -20.96 -20.43 7.30
N ARG A 64 -20.14 -20.20 6.26
CA ARG A 64 -20.62 -20.00 4.89
C ARG A 64 -20.70 -21.32 4.16
N ALA A 65 -21.88 -21.66 3.65
CA ALA A 65 -22.08 -22.83 2.79
C ALA A 65 -21.37 -22.67 1.44
N ASP A 66 -21.26 -23.75 0.67
CA ASP A 66 -20.81 -23.66 -0.72
C ASP A 66 -21.90 -23.17 -1.69
N SER A 67 -23.17 -23.24 -1.28
CA SER A 67 -24.31 -22.76 -2.08
C SER A 67 -24.49 -21.25 -2.00
N PHE A 68 -24.93 -20.65 -3.11
CA PHE A 68 -25.15 -19.21 -3.24
C PHE A 68 -26.56 -18.80 -2.79
N ILE A 69 -26.70 -17.55 -2.36
CA ILE A 69 -28.01 -16.92 -2.12
C ILE A 69 -28.78 -16.89 -3.45
N ALA A 70 -30.09 -17.16 -3.41
CA ALA A 70 -30.92 -17.20 -4.61
C ALA A 70 -30.86 -15.87 -5.37
N GLY A 71 -30.75 -15.94 -6.70
CA GLY A 71 -30.61 -14.77 -7.56
C GLY A 71 -29.17 -14.26 -7.74
N THR A 72 -28.17 -14.87 -7.09
CA THR A 72 -26.75 -14.49 -7.31
C THR A 72 -26.36 -14.75 -8.76
N THR A 73 -25.99 -13.71 -9.50
CA THR A 73 -25.50 -13.85 -10.88
C THR A 73 -23.98 -13.70 -10.95
N LEU A 74 -23.35 -14.35 -11.94
CA LEU A 74 -21.92 -14.12 -12.22
C LEU A 74 -21.66 -12.66 -12.63
N ALA A 75 -22.63 -12.02 -13.29
CA ALA A 75 -22.52 -10.61 -13.69
C ALA A 75 -22.33 -9.68 -12.49
N ASP A 76 -23.07 -9.91 -11.40
CA ASP A 76 -22.93 -9.13 -10.16
C ASP A 76 -21.54 -9.30 -9.54
N VAL A 77 -21.00 -10.53 -9.54
CA VAL A 77 -19.62 -10.79 -9.08
C VAL A 77 -18.63 -10.00 -9.89
N VAL A 78 -18.75 -10.06 -11.22
CA VAL A 78 -17.86 -9.34 -12.12
C VAL A 78 -17.98 -7.84 -11.88
N ALA A 79 -19.17 -7.31 -11.64
CA ALA A 79 -19.36 -5.89 -11.33
C ALA A 79 -18.60 -5.47 -10.05
N VAL A 80 -18.67 -6.27 -8.97
CA VAL A 80 -17.92 -6.01 -7.73
C VAL A 80 -16.41 -6.15 -7.94
N TYR A 81 -15.96 -7.15 -8.72
CA TYR A 81 -14.56 -7.31 -9.08
C TYR A 81 -14.04 -6.08 -9.85
N MET A 82 -14.78 -5.62 -10.85
CA MET A 82 -14.43 -4.45 -11.66
C MET A 82 -14.47 -3.15 -10.85
N PHE A 83 -15.42 -3.01 -9.92
CA PHE A 83 -15.43 -1.92 -8.96
C PHE A 83 -14.14 -1.91 -8.12
N ASP A 84 -13.72 -3.06 -7.60
CA ASP A 84 -12.48 -3.15 -6.80
C ASP A 84 -11.22 -2.89 -7.63
N CYS A 85 -11.22 -3.20 -8.93
CA CYS A 85 -10.16 -2.76 -9.85
C CYS A 85 -10.09 -1.23 -9.93
N LYS A 86 -11.21 -0.57 -10.19
CA LYS A 86 -11.28 0.89 -10.25
C LYS A 86 -10.91 1.54 -8.92
N LEU A 87 -11.30 0.93 -7.80
CA LEU A 87 -10.92 1.39 -6.46
C LEU A 87 -9.40 1.36 -6.26
N ARG A 88 -8.73 0.26 -6.65
CA ARG A 88 -7.25 0.17 -6.59
C ARG A 88 -6.58 1.23 -7.44
N GLU A 89 -7.06 1.45 -8.67
CA GLU A 89 -6.52 2.46 -9.59
C GLU A 89 -6.67 3.88 -9.01
N ALA A 90 -7.85 4.22 -8.48
CA ALA A 90 -8.10 5.51 -7.85
C ALA A 90 -7.22 5.73 -6.61
N VAL A 91 -7.10 4.72 -5.75
CA VAL A 91 -6.23 4.80 -4.56
C VAL A 91 -4.77 4.96 -4.96
N PHE A 92 -4.29 4.19 -5.93
CA PHE A 92 -2.91 4.31 -6.41
C PHE A 92 -2.63 5.71 -6.97
N THR A 93 -3.58 6.25 -7.75
CA THR A 93 -3.50 7.60 -8.31
C THR A 93 -3.40 8.67 -7.22
N CYS A 94 -4.19 8.54 -6.15
CA CYS A 94 -4.16 9.49 -5.02
C CYS A 94 -2.87 9.37 -4.18
N LEU A 95 -2.26 8.19 -4.11
CA LEU A 95 -1.06 7.95 -3.32
C LEU A 95 0.22 8.40 -4.02
N ALA A 96 0.26 8.38 -5.35
CA ALA A 96 1.43 8.79 -6.13
C ALA A 96 1.97 10.19 -5.76
N PRO A 97 1.17 11.27 -5.72
CA PRO A 97 1.66 12.59 -5.33
C PRO A 97 2.15 12.64 -3.87
N ILE A 98 1.50 11.88 -2.98
CA ILE A 98 1.91 11.78 -1.58
C ILE A 98 3.31 11.16 -1.46
N GLU A 99 3.58 10.09 -2.21
CA GLU A 99 4.89 9.44 -2.25
C GLU A 99 5.99 10.41 -2.71
N LEU A 100 5.75 11.15 -3.79
CA LEU A 100 6.67 12.14 -4.33
C LEU A 100 6.93 13.29 -3.36
N SER A 101 5.89 13.77 -2.68
CA SER A 101 6.03 14.80 -1.65
C SER A 101 6.92 14.32 -0.50
N VAL A 102 6.71 13.09 -0.02
CA VAL A 102 7.51 12.50 1.05
C VAL A 102 8.98 12.36 0.63
N ARG A 103 9.26 11.94 -0.61
CA ARG A 103 10.62 11.91 -1.18
C ARG A 103 11.25 13.31 -1.13
N SER A 104 10.56 14.29 -1.71
CA SER A 104 11.04 15.67 -1.78
C SER A 104 11.33 16.26 -0.40
N MET A 105 10.40 16.10 0.55
CA MET A 105 10.54 16.60 1.92
C MET A 105 11.71 15.93 2.65
N LEU A 106 11.83 14.60 2.59
CA LEU A 106 12.94 13.89 3.23
C LEU A 106 14.29 14.24 2.61
N GLY A 107 14.37 14.25 1.27
CA GLY A 107 15.57 14.61 0.53
C GLY A 107 16.05 16.02 0.86
N HIS A 108 15.12 16.98 0.94
CA HIS A 108 15.44 18.36 1.28
C HIS A 108 15.88 18.52 2.74
N GLU A 109 15.06 18.07 3.69
CA GLU A 109 15.31 18.34 5.11
C GLU A 109 16.52 17.59 5.66
N LEU A 110 16.78 16.35 5.21
CA LEU A 110 18.00 15.63 5.56
C LEU A 110 19.23 16.19 4.82
N GLY A 111 19.05 16.63 3.56
CA GLY A 111 20.14 17.22 2.76
C GLY A 111 20.65 18.54 3.32
N ARG A 112 19.80 19.29 4.04
CA ARG A 112 20.19 20.51 4.77
C ARG A 112 21.15 20.24 5.94
N ILE A 113 21.17 19.03 6.48
CA ILE A 113 22.07 18.62 7.56
C ILE A 113 23.42 18.20 6.96
N ASP A 114 23.37 17.19 6.09
CA ASP A 114 24.52 16.66 5.38
C ASP A 114 24.04 15.87 4.15
N PRO A 115 24.69 15.98 2.97
CA PRO A 115 24.31 15.23 1.77
C PRO A 115 24.24 13.72 1.97
N PHE A 116 25.05 13.15 2.86
CA PHE A 116 25.14 11.74 3.17
C PHE A 116 24.62 11.39 4.58
N SER A 117 23.87 12.29 5.21
CA SER A 117 23.27 12.10 6.55
C SER A 117 22.58 10.74 6.73
N HIS A 118 21.87 10.26 5.71
CA HIS A 118 21.21 8.95 5.71
C HIS A 118 22.16 7.74 5.83
N LEU A 119 23.44 7.88 5.46
CA LEU A 119 24.45 6.83 5.58
C LEU A 119 25.10 6.79 6.98
N HIS A 120 24.92 7.84 7.78
CA HIS A 120 25.60 8.01 9.05
C HIS A 120 24.59 8.06 10.21
N PRO A 121 24.55 7.06 11.10
CA PRO A 121 23.57 7.01 12.19
C PRO A 121 23.71 8.19 13.18
N ASP A 122 24.90 8.79 13.28
CA ASP A 122 25.16 9.97 14.11
C ASP A 122 24.52 11.25 13.57
N SER A 123 24.27 11.30 12.25
CA SER A 123 23.54 12.41 11.60
C SER A 123 22.02 12.24 11.67
N LEU A 124 21.54 11.16 12.30
CA LEU A 124 20.13 10.80 12.39
C LEU A 124 19.60 10.87 13.84
N GLY A 125 18.32 10.54 14.02
CA GLY A 125 17.65 10.51 15.31
C GLY A 125 18.15 9.39 16.23
N SER A 126 17.74 9.42 17.50
CA SER A 126 18.16 8.43 18.52
C SER A 126 17.85 6.98 18.13
N LEU A 127 16.76 6.74 17.39
CA LEU A 127 16.40 5.42 16.89
C LEU A 127 17.42 4.84 15.89
N ALA A 128 18.21 5.67 15.21
CA ALA A 128 19.26 5.21 14.31
C ALA A 128 20.47 4.64 15.07
N ARG A 129 20.72 5.14 16.28
CA ARG A 129 21.84 4.72 17.15
C ARG A 129 21.46 3.62 18.14
N ALA A 130 20.17 3.39 18.35
CA ALA A 130 19.70 2.37 19.26
C ALA A 130 20.09 0.97 18.74
N SER A 131 20.82 0.22 19.55
CA SER A 131 21.04 -1.21 19.36
C SER A 131 19.79 -1.97 19.81
N ASP A 132 19.37 -2.98 19.05
CA ASP A 132 18.33 -3.88 19.51
C ASP A 132 18.86 -4.69 20.72
N CYS A 133 17.99 -4.93 21.71
CA CYS A 133 18.32 -5.58 22.99
C CYS A 133 18.92 -6.99 22.89
N GLU A 134 18.95 -7.58 21.69
CA GLU A 134 19.33 -8.98 21.43
C GLU A 134 20.52 -9.11 20.45
N GLY A 135 21.43 -8.12 20.39
CA GLY A 135 22.61 -8.20 19.52
C GLY A 135 22.30 -8.16 18.02
N SER A 136 21.05 -7.80 17.65
CA SER A 136 20.63 -7.55 16.28
C SER A 136 21.15 -6.22 15.75
N SER A 137 21.30 -6.14 14.43
CA SER A 137 21.65 -4.92 13.71
C SER A 137 20.74 -3.75 14.10
N SER A 138 21.31 -2.55 14.29
CA SER A 138 20.55 -1.34 14.62
C SER A 138 19.46 -1.06 13.58
N GLY A 139 18.42 -0.32 13.96
CA GLY A 139 17.35 0.06 13.02
C GLY A 139 17.90 0.73 11.74
N HIS A 140 18.97 1.52 11.88
CA HIS A 140 19.70 2.11 10.77
C HIS A 140 20.41 1.08 9.89
N GLN A 141 21.09 0.09 10.46
CA GLN A 141 21.76 -0.95 9.69
C GLN A 141 20.77 -1.77 8.86
N LYS A 142 19.62 -2.14 9.43
CA LYS A 142 18.52 -2.81 8.70
C LYS A 142 17.98 -1.97 7.55
N TRP A 143 17.86 -0.66 7.77
CA TRP A 143 17.47 0.28 6.73
C TRP A 143 18.52 0.37 5.62
N LEU A 144 19.80 0.48 5.98
CA LEU A 144 20.92 0.61 5.07
C LEU A 144 21.04 -0.62 4.16
N GLU A 145 20.91 -1.83 4.71
CA GLU A 145 20.93 -3.09 3.94
C GLU A 145 19.82 -3.12 2.88
N ARG A 146 18.63 -2.62 3.21
CA ARG A 146 17.52 -2.52 2.27
C ARG A 146 17.78 -1.47 1.19
N TYR A 147 18.22 -0.27 1.59
CA TYR A 147 18.56 0.80 0.67
C TYR A 147 19.64 0.36 -0.34
N GLU A 148 20.70 -0.29 0.14
CA GLU A 148 21.78 -0.83 -0.69
C GLU A 148 21.28 -1.90 -1.67
N LYS A 149 20.28 -2.70 -1.28
CA LYS A 149 19.62 -3.65 -2.19
C LYS A 149 18.84 -2.93 -3.28
N GLU A 150 18.08 -1.89 -2.93
CA GLU A 150 17.33 -1.05 -3.87
C GLU A 150 18.27 -0.33 -4.85
N LEU A 151 19.39 0.21 -4.34
CA LEU A 151 20.44 0.87 -5.13
C LEU A 151 21.14 -0.08 -6.12
N ARG A 152 21.39 -1.33 -5.72
CA ARG A 152 21.94 -2.35 -6.62
C ARG A 152 20.93 -2.81 -7.67
N ALA A 153 19.65 -2.86 -7.34
CA ALA A 153 18.60 -3.29 -8.25
C ALA A 153 18.15 -2.19 -9.23
N SER A 154 18.41 -0.91 -8.90
CA SER A 154 18.06 0.22 -9.74
C SER A 154 18.76 0.19 -11.11
N ARG A 155 18.00 0.55 -12.13
CA ARG A 155 18.43 0.65 -13.54
C ARG A 155 18.37 2.09 -14.07
N GLU A 156 18.24 3.06 -13.16
CA GLU A 156 18.13 4.47 -13.51
C GLU A 156 19.47 5.06 -13.94
N ASP A 157 19.48 5.87 -15.00
CA ASP A 157 20.71 6.43 -15.60
C ASP A 157 21.51 7.27 -14.60
N PHE A 158 20.84 8.00 -13.71
CA PHE A 158 21.50 8.84 -12.71
C PHE A 158 22.28 8.00 -11.67
N VAL A 159 21.81 6.79 -11.38
CA VAL A 159 22.47 5.85 -10.47
C VAL A 159 23.76 5.36 -11.11
N ASP A 160 23.72 4.98 -12.39
CA ASP A 160 24.91 4.54 -13.12
C ASP A 160 25.92 5.67 -13.32
N HIS A 161 25.46 6.89 -13.58
CA HIS A 161 26.31 8.07 -13.63
C HIS A 161 27.03 8.31 -12.30
N HIS A 162 26.32 8.23 -11.17
CA HIS A 162 26.93 8.41 -9.84
C HIS A 162 27.84 7.27 -9.41
N LYS A 163 27.52 6.01 -9.77
CA LYS A 163 28.41 4.86 -9.57
C LYS A 163 29.76 5.08 -10.26
N LYS A 164 29.75 5.55 -11.51
CA LYS A 164 30.97 5.77 -12.30
C LYS A 164 31.78 6.98 -11.83
N LYS A 165 31.11 8.08 -11.43
CA LYS A 165 31.77 9.38 -11.20
C LYS A 165 32.05 9.70 -9.73
N TYR A 166 31.26 9.20 -8.79
CA TYR A 166 31.29 9.61 -7.38
C TYR A 166 31.36 8.42 -6.40
N GLY A 167 31.84 7.26 -6.86
CA GLY A 167 32.06 6.09 -6.02
C GLY A 167 30.78 5.42 -5.51
N GLY A 168 29.63 5.64 -6.18
CA GLY A 168 28.38 4.94 -5.90
C GLY A 168 27.58 5.43 -4.70
N LYS A 169 28.03 6.46 -4.00
CA LYS A 169 27.27 7.10 -2.92
C LYS A 169 26.37 8.18 -3.48
N LEU A 170 25.06 8.02 -3.33
CA LEU A 170 24.10 9.05 -3.72
C LEU A 170 23.92 10.06 -2.57
N PRO A 171 23.88 11.36 -2.85
CA PRO A 171 23.38 12.32 -1.87
C PRO A 171 21.88 12.07 -1.63
N ILE A 172 21.38 12.45 -0.46
CA ILE A 172 20.05 12.05 0.01
C ILE A 172 18.91 12.47 -0.91
N TRP A 173 18.98 13.64 -1.55
CA TRP A 173 17.98 14.09 -2.53
C TRP A 173 17.94 13.25 -3.82
N ALA A 174 19.02 12.53 -4.14
CA ALA A 174 19.01 11.53 -5.21
C ALA A 174 18.69 10.13 -4.69
N ALA A 175 19.12 9.80 -3.46
CA ALA A 175 18.88 8.51 -2.83
C ALA A 175 17.38 8.21 -2.65
N VAL A 176 16.58 9.22 -2.27
CA VAL A 176 15.12 9.06 -2.07
C VAL A 176 14.37 8.65 -3.35
N GLU A 177 14.90 8.94 -4.53
CA GLU A 177 14.31 8.55 -5.82
C GLU A 177 14.46 7.05 -6.11
N VAL A 178 15.42 6.39 -5.44
CA VAL A 178 15.64 4.94 -5.57
C VAL A 178 14.81 4.15 -4.55
N MET A 179 14.40 4.79 -3.45
CA MET A 179 13.72 4.15 -2.33
C MET A 179 12.26 3.84 -2.66
N ASP A 180 11.76 2.70 -2.18
CA ASP A 180 10.32 2.44 -2.14
C ASP A 180 9.64 3.14 -0.95
N TRP A 181 8.30 3.15 -0.93
CA TRP A 181 7.51 3.74 0.16
C TRP A 181 7.91 3.20 1.55
N GLY A 182 8.22 1.91 1.65
CA GLY A 182 8.64 1.27 2.89
C GLY A 182 9.97 1.82 3.40
N SER A 183 10.95 1.97 2.51
CA SER A 183 12.25 2.57 2.80
C SER A 183 12.12 4.03 3.21
N LEU A 184 11.27 4.81 2.54
CA LEU A 184 10.96 6.21 2.91
C LEU A 184 10.31 6.30 4.29
N THR A 185 9.33 5.44 4.57
CA THR A 185 8.65 5.40 5.88
C THR A 185 9.60 5.01 7.00
N HIS A 186 10.55 4.10 6.73
CA HIS A 186 11.56 3.70 7.70
C HIS A 186 12.59 4.81 7.92
N LEU A 187 13.09 5.45 6.86
CA LEU A 187 13.98 6.60 6.94
C LEU A 187 13.35 7.75 7.73
N TYR A 188 12.07 8.06 7.50
CA TYR A 188 11.34 9.08 8.26
C TYR A 188 11.36 8.80 9.77
N LYS A 189 11.25 7.54 10.19
CA LYS A 189 11.34 7.18 11.62
C LYS A 189 12.74 7.36 12.19
N LEU A 190 13.76 7.12 11.38
CA LEU A 190 15.16 7.29 11.76
C LEU A 190 15.60 8.76 11.74
N ALA A 191 14.91 9.62 11.00
CA ALA A 191 15.26 11.04 10.89
C ALA A 191 15.25 11.77 12.26
N PRO A 192 16.07 12.81 12.43
CA PRO A 192 16.06 13.65 13.63
C PRO A 192 14.66 14.20 13.93
N ILE A 193 14.35 14.40 15.22
CA ILE A 193 13.01 14.86 15.63
C ILE A 193 12.63 16.20 14.98
N GLY A 194 13.57 17.16 14.89
CA GLY A 194 13.32 18.45 14.24
C GLY A 194 12.98 18.32 12.75
N VAL A 195 13.62 17.38 12.04
CA VAL A 195 13.28 17.07 10.64
C VAL A 195 11.86 16.49 10.57
N ARG A 196 11.55 15.51 11.42
CA ARG A 196 10.24 14.88 11.44
C ARG A 196 9.11 15.86 11.76
N ASP A 197 9.34 16.78 12.70
CA ASP A 197 8.38 17.82 13.07
C ASP A 197 8.21 18.84 11.94
N THR A 198 9.30 19.25 11.28
CA THR A 198 9.25 20.16 10.12
C THR A 198 8.43 19.56 8.98
N ILE A 199 8.67 18.29 8.65
CA ILE A 199 7.91 17.59 7.61
C ILE A 199 6.44 17.43 8.02
N ALA A 200 6.17 17.03 9.26
CA ALA A 200 4.80 16.81 9.72
C ALA A 200 3.99 18.11 9.77
N ALA A 201 4.61 19.23 10.15
CA ALA A 201 3.97 20.53 10.18
C ALA A 201 3.49 21.00 8.79
N ARG A 202 4.15 20.60 7.70
CA ARG A 202 3.70 20.94 6.33
C ARG A 202 2.33 20.34 5.98
N VAL A 203 1.92 19.29 6.68
CA VAL A 203 0.66 18.56 6.45
C VAL A 203 -0.28 18.63 7.65
N ASP A 204 -0.08 19.61 8.54
CA ASP A 204 -0.87 19.83 9.75
C ASP A 204 -0.95 18.61 10.70
N LEU A 205 0.14 17.85 10.79
CA LEU A 205 0.29 16.70 11.70
C LEU A 205 1.49 16.89 12.62
N ASN A 206 1.52 16.14 13.73
CA ASN A 206 2.75 15.94 14.49
C ASN A 206 3.57 14.75 13.96
N ALA A 207 4.84 14.65 14.35
CA ALA A 207 5.75 13.62 13.85
C ALA A 207 5.30 12.16 14.11
N THR A 208 4.53 11.93 15.17
CA THR A 208 3.99 10.60 15.50
C THR A 208 2.78 10.28 14.63
N GLN A 209 1.90 11.26 14.43
CA GLN A 209 0.74 11.14 13.55
C GLN A 209 1.19 10.86 12.13
N LEU A 210 2.06 11.70 11.54
CA LEU A 210 2.54 11.49 10.18
C LEU A 210 3.21 10.11 10.03
N GLY A 211 4.04 9.69 10.98
CA GLY A 211 4.63 8.34 10.96
C GLY A 211 3.60 7.21 10.94
N SER A 212 2.46 7.39 11.61
CA SER A 212 1.35 6.43 11.57
C SER A 212 0.56 6.46 10.26
N TRP A 213 0.38 7.64 9.67
CA TRP A 213 -0.23 7.83 8.36
C TRP A 213 0.61 7.18 7.27
N LEU A 214 1.92 7.45 7.22
CA LEU A 214 2.83 6.82 6.26
C LEU A 214 2.79 5.29 6.34
N LYS A 215 2.68 4.71 7.54
CA LYS A 215 2.52 3.26 7.73
C LYS A 215 1.19 2.75 7.18
N ALA A 216 0.08 3.44 7.46
CA ALA A 216 -1.24 3.04 6.98
C ALA A 216 -1.36 3.17 5.45
N LEU A 217 -0.84 4.27 4.88
CA LEU A 217 -0.83 4.51 3.44
C LEU A 217 0.06 3.50 2.70
N ASN A 218 1.20 3.08 3.27
CA ASN A 218 2.03 2.01 2.70
C ASN A 218 1.23 0.71 2.52
N ILE A 219 0.37 0.37 3.48
CA ILE A 219 -0.48 -0.83 3.39
C ILE A 219 -1.49 -0.70 2.25
N LEU A 220 -2.12 0.46 2.10
CA LEU A 220 -3.05 0.73 0.99
C LEU A 220 -2.34 0.71 -0.36
N ARG A 221 -1.15 1.31 -0.44
CA ARG A 221 -0.28 1.28 -1.62
C ARG A 221 0.02 -0.16 -2.02
N ASN A 222 0.47 -0.97 -1.07
CA ASN A 222 0.82 -2.38 -1.32
C ASN A 222 -0.40 -3.21 -1.75
N TYR A 223 -1.58 -2.97 -1.19
CA TYR A 223 -2.79 -3.65 -1.66
C TYR A 223 -3.14 -3.27 -3.10
N SER A 224 -2.98 -2.00 -3.44
CA SER A 224 -3.25 -1.50 -4.79
C SER A 224 -2.24 -2.07 -5.80
N SER A 225 -0.94 -1.99 -5.49
CA SER A 225 0.15 -2.42 -6.38
C SER A 225 0.27 -3.94 -6.53
N HIS A 226 -0.10 -4.72 -5.50
CA HIS A 226 -0.09 -6.18 -5.56
C HIS A 226 -1.47 -6.75 -5.93
N HIS A 227 -2.37 -5.92 -6.47
CA HIS A 227 -3.66 -6.35 -6.98
C HIS A 227 -4.53 -7.11 -5.95
N ALA A 228 -4.32 -6.83 -4.67
CA ALA A 228 -5.04 -7.45 -3.57
C ALA A 228 -6.48 -6.93 -3.51
N ARG A 229 -7.39 -7.75 -2.96
CA ARG A 229 -8.78 -7.34 -2.74
C ARG A 229 -8.82 -6.21 -1.71
N MET A 230 -9.37 -5.05 -2.08
CA MET A 230 -9.56 -3.91 -1.18
C MET A 230 -11.01 -3.83 -0.69
N PHE A 231 -11.96 -4.18 -1.54
CA PHE A 231 -13.36 -4.30 -1.21
C PHE A 231 -13.59 -5.31 -0.07
N ASN A 232 -14.46 -4.93 0.86
CA ASN A 232 -14.88 -5.76 1.99
C ASN A 232 -13.69 -6.43 2.72
N ARG A 233 -12.68 -5.60 3.02
CA ARG A 233 -11.50 -5.98 3.81
C ARG A 233 -11.53 -5.26 5.15
N VAL A 234 -11.08 -5.96 6.19
CA VAL A 234 -10.82 -5.35 7.49
C VAL A 234 -9.44 -4.69 7.46
N TYR A 235 -9.41 -3.38 7.69
CA TYR A 235 -8.18 -2.61 7.80
C TYR A 235 -7.79 -2.47 9.27
N ALA A 236 -6.82 -3.27 9.71
CA ALA A 236 -6.44 -3.35 11.12
C ALA A 236 -5.65 -2.12 11.61
N ILE A 237 -4.84 -1.50 10.75
CA ILE A 237 -4.05 -0.33 11.11
C ILE A 237 -4.87 0.93 10.83
N LYS A 238 -5.16 1.68 11.89
CA LYS A 238 -5.79 2.99 11.81
C LYS A 238 -4.74 4.08 12.11
N PRO A 239 -4.60 5.10 11.26
CA PRO A 239 -3.69 6.20 11.55
C PRO A 239 -4.20 7.00 12.75
N TRP A 240 -3.28 7.67 13.45
CA TRP A 240 -3.64 8.56 14.54
C TRP A 240 -4.22 9.85 13.99
N LEU A 241 -5.45 10.15 14.37
CA LEU A 241 -6.13 11.37 13.95
C LEU A 241 -5.63 12.57 14.78
N PRO A 242 -5.63 13.78 14.20
CA PRO A 242 -5.58 15.02 14.98
C PRO A 242 -6.65 14.98 16.08
N ARG A 243 -6.30 15.39 17.30
CA ARG A 243 -7.34 15.70 18.29
C ARG A 243 -8.21 16.78 17.64
N LYS A 244 -9.53 16.55 17.54
CA LYS A 244 -10.46 17.59 17.08
C LYS A 244 -10.13 18.86 17.85
N ALA A 245 -9.74 19.91 17.14
CA ALA A 245 -9.78 21.25 17.71
C ALA A 245 -11.21 21.40 18.27
N ARG A 246 -11.35 21.86 19.52
CA ARG A 246 -12.65 22.20 20.07
C ARG A 246 -13.20 23.26 19.12
N THR A 247 -14.16 22.89 18.28
CA THR A 247 -14.76 23.78 17.29
C THR A 247 -15.54 24.85 18.05
N GLY A 248 -14.87 25.95 18.38
CA GLY A 248 -15.49 27.26 18.33
C GLY A 248 -15.77 27.54 16.86
N HIS A 249 -17.03 27.82 16.56
CA HIS A 249 -17.51 28.22 15.25
C HIS A 249 -16.63 29.35 14.70
N ASP A 250 -15.98 29.14 13.56
CA ASP A 250 -15.73 30.25 12.62
C ASP A 250 -15.70 29.70 11.20
N CYS A 251 -16.78 29.97 10.47
CA CYS A 251 -16.88 29.71 9.04
C CYS A 251 -16.16 30.84 8.32
N GLY A 252 -14.86 30.67 8.07
CA GLY A 252 -14.07 31.61 7.28
C GLY A 252 -13.01 30.88 6.47
N HIS A 253 -13.23 30.80 5.16
CA HIS A 253 -12.29 30.41 4.08
C HIS A 253 -11.20 29.39 4.47
N GLY A 254 -11.51 28.11 4.24
CA GLY A 254 -10.52 27.03 4.36
C GLY A 254 -9.31 27.31 3.47
N LYS A 255 -8.13 27.39 4.07
CA LYS A 255 -6.88 27.30 3.32
C LYS A 255 -6.93 26.00 2.49
N PRO A 256 -6.50 26.02 1.21
CA PRO A 256 -6.43 24.80 0.44
C PRO A 256 -5.53 23.81 1.19
N ASP A 257 -5.98 22.56 1.30
CA ASP A 257 -5.18 21.55 1.96
C ASP A 257 -3.84 21.39 1.20
N PHE A 258 -2.77 21.06 1.92
CA PHE A 258 -1.42 20.99 1.37
C PHE A 258 -1.32 20.07 0.14
N TRP A 259 -2.21 19.08 0.03
CA TRP A 259 -2.22 18.10 -1.04
C TRP A 259 -2.86 18.64 -2.31
N SER A 260 -4.01 19.30 -2.21
CA SER A 260 -4.65 20.02 -3.31
C SER A 260 -3.79 21.18 -3.81
N ALA A 261 -3.22 21.97 -2.90
CA ALA A 261 -2.46 23.16 -3.28
C ALA A 261 -1.16 22.88 -4.08
N ASN A 262 -0.57 21.69 -3.90
CA ASN A 262 0.72 21.33 -4.51
C ASN A 262 0.61 20.30 -5.65
N PHE A 263 -0.55 19.64 -5.81
CA PHE A 263 -0.72 18.58 -6.80
C PHE A 263 -1.95 18.75 -7.69
N ASP A 264 -2.65 19.88 -7.62
CA ASP A 264 -3.56 20.26 -8.68
C ASP A 264 -2.77 20.34 -10.00
N PRO A 265 -3.19 19.61 -11.06
CA PRO A 265 -2.53 19.70 -12.34
C PRO A 265 -2.60 21.16 -12.77
N ILE A 266 -1.43 21.76 -13.01
CA ILE A 266 -1.26 23.14 -13.50
C ILE A 266 -2.38 23.41 -14.49
N SER A 267 -3.37 24.20 -14.07
CA SER A 267 -4.46 24.59 -14.95
C SER A 267 -3.81 25.19 -16.18
N SER A 268 -3.95 24.53 -17.32
CA SER A 268 -3.46 24.99 -18.60
C SER A 268 -4.16 26.31 -18.91
N GLY A 269 -3.56 27.42 -18.47
CA GLY A 269 -3.87 28.73 -18.98
C GLY A 269 -3.42 28.74 -20.44
N SER A 270 -4.37 28.60 -21.35
CA SER A 270 -4.14 28.96 -22.74
C SER A 270 -3.95 30.48 -22.82
N PRO A 271 -3.00 30.96 -23.64
CA PRO A 271 -2.80 32.39 -23.90
C PRO A 271 -3.99 33.04 -24.62
#